data_AF-A0A7C5NKZ1-F1
#
_entry.id   AF-A0A7C5NKZ1-F1
#
_cell.length_a   1.000
_cell.length_b   1.000
_cell.length_c   1.000
_cell.angle_alpha   90.00
_cell.angle_beta   90.00
_cell.angle_gamma   90.00
#
_symmetry.space_group_name_H-M   'P 1'
#
loop_
_entity.id
_entity.type
_entity.pdbx_description
1 polymer ?
#
loop_
_entity_poly.entity_id
_entity_poly.type
_entity_poly.pdbx_seq_one_letter_code
_entity_poly.pdbx_strand_id
1 'polypeptide(L)'
;MTLTDPTPLAPAPGHRNAHHSPALAALLLALCLLLVGTPAWAAADSAEPVDDVRVLIDISGSMKRTDPHNLRRPALRLFTSLLPKGTRAGVWTFGQWTNMLVKHGPVDAAWKDRARKAAGEISSLGLYTNIEDVLRRATWDWKRPDAASRRSLILLTDGLVDIAKNPAENAASRERIVNDVLPRLQQAGVTVHAIALSSESDADLLQQLAAATGGWFETIESADGLERLFLRMFEKVSKADTLPLTDNKVNIDNSIHEATFLVFRKPGSPSTTVTAPDGSRFGQQQLPAGVEWFEDERYDLITVKNPPPGEWHINADLDPDNRVMVVTDLRLKNTELPNDLSVNQPLLFTAQLEQKGRIIDRPDFLQFVKVTLTQVSD
;
A
#
# COMPACT_ATOMS: atom_id res chain seq x y z
N MET A 1 -60.66 -40.11 43.26
CA MET A 1 -61.78 -41.03 43.58
C MET A 1 -62.34 -41.51 42.25
N THR A 2 -62.14 -42.79 41.96
CA THR A 2 -62.89 -43.68 41.05
C THR A 2 -63.31 -43.21 39.64
N LEU A 3 -62.67 -43.87 38.66
CA LEU A 3 -63.17 -44.24 37.33
C LEU A 3 -64.57 -44.87 37.38
N THR A 4 -65.37 -44.65 36.32
CA THR A 4 -66.38 -45.58 35.78
C THR A 4 -66.61 -45.30 34.29
N ASP A 5 -65.87 -46.02 33.44
CA ASP A 5 -66.28 -47.05 32.46
C ASP A 5 -67.74 -47.07 31.87
N PRO A 6 -68.00 -47.78 30.73
CA PRO A 6 -68.07 -47.16 29.39
C PRO A 6 -69.25 -47.64 28.48
N THR A 7 -69.36 -47.00 27.28
CA THR A 7 -69.87 -47.53 25.97
C THR A 7 -71.35 -47.99 25.81
N PRO A 8 -71.87 -48.23 24.57
CA PRO A 8 -71.73 -47.56 23.25
C PRO A 8 -73.09 -47.45 22.47
N LEU A 9 -73.06 -46.98 21.21
CA LEU A 9 -73.94 -47.27 20.01
C LEU A 9 -74.03 -45.98 19.15
N ALA A 10 -73.97 -45.93 17.81
CA ALA A 10 -73.95 -46.87 16.69
C ALA A 10 -73.44 -46.07 15.42
N PRO A 11 -73.37 -46.64 14.20
CA PRO A 11 -72.31 -46.35 13.22
C PRO A 11 -72.60 -45.26 12.18
N ALA A 12 -71.53 -44.72 11.62
CA ALA A 12 -71.49 -43.73 10.53
C ALA A 12 -71.63 -44.35 9.12
N PRO A 13 -72.17 -43.62 8.12
CA PRO A 13 -72.12 -44.04 6.73
C PRO A 13 -70.98 -43.37 5.94
N GLY A 14 -70.34 -44.17 5.10
CA GLY A 14 -69.99 -43.77 3.73
C GLY A 14 -68.67 -43.04 3.51
N HIS A 15 -67.59 -43.82 3.37
CA HIS A 15 -66.36 -43.38 2.70
C HIS A 15 -66.65 -42.97 1.23
N ARG A 16 -66.34 -41.72 0.88
CA ARG A 16 -65.97 -41.33 -0.49
C ARG A 16 -64.48 -41.05 -0.53
N ASN A 17 -63.75 -41.91 -1.23
CA ASN A 17 -62.33 -41.76 -1.52
C ASN A 17 -62.11 -40.54 -2.41
N ALA A 18 -61.38 -39.54 -1.91
CA ALA A 18 -60.66 -38.59 -2.75
C ALA A 18 -59.22 -39.11 -2.90
N HIS A 19 -58.89 -39.54 -4.11
CA HIS A 19 -57.55 -39.96 -4.50
C HIS A 19 -56.58 -38.78 -4.33
N HIS A 20 -55.71 -38.83 -3.32
CA HIS A 20 -54.54 -37.98 -3.27
C HIS A 20 -53.49 -38.54 -4.23
N SER A 21 -53.34 -37.88 -5.38
CA SER A 21 -52.36 -38.24 -6.41
C SER A 21 -50.93 -38.22 -5.83
N PRO A 22 -50.19 -39.35 -5.81
CA PRO A 22 -48.82 -39.39 -5.28
C PRO A 22 -47.83 -38.54 -6.09
N ALA A 23 -48.23 -38.08 -7.28
CA ALA A 23 -47.46 -37.20 -8.14
C ALA A 23 -47.21 -35.80 -7.53
N LEU A 24 -48.14 -35.25 -6.73
CA LEU A 24 -47.95 -33.91 -6.16
C LEU A 24 -46.96 -33.92 -4.99
N ALA A 25 -46.97 -34.99 -4.17
CA ALA A 25 -46.04 -35.14 -3.05
C ALA A 25 -44.61 -35.41 -3.53
N ALA A 26 -44.44 -36.20 -4.61
CA ALA A 26 -43.14 -36.43 -5.23
C ALA A 26 -42.56 -35.16 -5.88
N LEU A 27 -43.40 -34.29 -6.46
CA LEU A 27 -42.97 -33.03 -7.07
C LEU A 27 -42.51 -32.00 -6.02
N LEU A 28 -43.18 -31.95 -4.86
CA LEU A 28 -42.78 -31.10 -3.73
C LEU A 28 -41.46 -31.57 -3.08
N LEU A 29 -41.24 -32.89 -2.97
CA LEU A 29 -39.98 -33.43 -2.44
C LEU A 29 -38.80 -33.21 -3.41
N ALA A 30 -39.03 -33.33 -4.71
CA ALA A 30 -38.04 -33.02 -5.74
C ALA A 30 -37.69 -31.52 -5.78
N LEU A 31 -38.68 -30.64 -5.55
CA LEU A 31 -38.45 -29.20 -5.48
C LEU A 31 -37.68 -28.79 -4.21
N CYS A 32 -37.91 -29.45 -3.07
CA CYS A 32 -37.13 -29.22 -1.84
C CYS A 32 -35.69 -29.76 -1.94
N LEU A 33 -35.43 -30.85 -2.67
CA LEU A 33 -34.07 -31.36 -2.91
C LEU A 33 -33.26 -30.50 -3.90
N LEU A 34 -33.92 -29.73 -4.77
CA LEU A 34 -33.29 -28.73 -5.64
C LEU A 34 -32.94 -27.42 -4.91
N LEU A 35 -33.45 -27.19 -3.69
CA LEU A 35 -33.20 -26.00 -2.88
C LEU A 35 -32.07 -26.16 -1.84
N VAL A 36 -31.45 -27.35 -1.74
CA VAL A 36 -30.31 -27.61 -0.83
C VAL A 36 -28.97 -27.67 -1.57
N GLY A 37 -28.96 -27.42 -2.89
CA GLY A 37 -27.74 -27.16 -3.63
C GLY A 37 -27.23 -25.75 -3.31
N THR A 38 -26.58 -25.55 -2.16
CA THR A 38 -25.71 -24.40 -2.01
C THR A 38 -24.67 -24.50 -3.12
N PRO A 39 -24.54 -23.52 -4.02
CA PRO A 39 -23.29 -23.42 -4.74
C PRO A 39 -22.27 -23.17 -3.63
N ALA A 40 -21.42 -24.17 -3.35
CA ALA A 40 -20.12 -23.88 -2.80
C ALA A 40 -19.51 -22.91 -3.81
N TRP A 41 -19.69 -21.61 -3.57
CA TRP A 41 -18.79 -20.61 -4.09
C TRP A 41 -17.44 -21.08 -3.59
N ALA A 42 -16.72 -21.77 -4.47
CA ALA A 42 -15.29 -21.75 -4.42
C ALA A 42 -14.98 -20.26 -4.30
N ALA A 43 -14.54 -19.85 -3.12
CA ALA A 43 -13.80 -18.61 -2.99
C ALA A 43 -12.69 -18.79 -4.02
N ALA A 44 -12.88 -18.19 -5.19
CA ALA A 44 -11.80 -18.08 -6.14
C ALA A 44 -10.70 -17.40 -5.32
N ASP A 45 -9.56 -18.06 -5.17
CA ASP A 45 -8.34 -17.44 -4.70
C ASP A 45 -8.09 -16.27 -5.65
N SER A 46 -8.71 -15.12 -5.38
CA SER A 46 -8.46 -13.89 -6.10
C SER A 46 -7.04 -13.54 -5.71
N ALA A 47 -6.10 -13.83 -6.62
CA ALA A 47 -4.71 -13.47 -6.46
C ALA A 47 -4.64 -12.01 -6.00
N GLU A 48 -3.86 -11.76 -4.94
CA GLU A 48 -3.70 -10.43 -4.39
C GLU A 48 -3.32 -9.45 -5.51
N PRO A 49 -3.99 -8.28 -5.57
CA PRO A 49 -3.68 -7.29 -6.58
C PRO A 49 -2.22 -6.81 -6.44
N VAL A 50 -1.58 -6.62 -7.59
CA VAL A 50 -0.21 -6.12 -7.66
C VAL A 50 -0.22 -4.60 -7.60
N ASP A 51 0.59 -4.02 -6.72
CA ASP A 51 0.72 -2.56 -6.63
C ASP A 51 1.33 -1.98 -7.93
N ASP A 52 0.69 -0.97 -8.52
CA ASP A 52 1.18 -0.14 -9.63
C ASP A 52 1.36 1.29 -9.11
N VAL A 53 2.61 1.66 -8.86
CA VAL A 53 3.01 2.89 -8.17
C VAL A 53 3.71 3.85 -9.11
N ARG A 54 3.15 5.04 -9.28
CA ARG A 54 3.69 6.04 -10.21
C ARG A 54 4.01 7.33 -9.47
N VAL A 55 5.27 7.75 -9.53
CA VAL A 55 5.76 8.95 -8.82
C VAL A 55 5.92 10.10 -9.81
N LEU A 56 5.31 11.24 -9.51
CA LEU A 56 5.34 12.45 -10.31
C LEU A 56 6.09 13.54 -9.54
N ILE A 57 7.21 13.99 -10.09
CA ILE A 57 8.13 14.92 -9.42
C ILE A 57 8.18 16.22 -10.21
N ASP A 58 7.73 17.29 -9.57
CA ASP A 58 7.89 18.64 -10.09
C ASP A 58 9.37 18.99 -10.20
N ILE A 59 9.79 19.56 -11.34
CA ILE A 59 11.15 20.05 -11.62
C ILE A 59 11.17 21.53 -12.01
N SER A 60 10.11 22.26 -11.69
CA SER A 60 9.95 23.69 -11.95
C SER A 60 11.00 24.56 -11.26
N GLY A 61 11.12 25.82 -11.70
CA GLY A 61 12.11 26.75 -11.17
C GLY A 61 11.92 27.13 -9.69
N SER A 62 10.69 27.09 -9.17
CA SER A 62 10.37 27.35 -7.75
C SER A 62 11.04 26.36 -6.81
N MET A 63 11.26 25.12 -7.28
CA MET A 63 12.01 24.07 -6.57
C MET A 63 13.41 24.51 -6.13
N LYS A 64 14.04 25.52 -6.77
CA LYS A 64 15.34 26.04 -6.33
C LYS A 64 15.29 26.68 -4.95
N ARG A 65 14.12 27.18 -4.55
CA ARG A 65 13.89 27.86 -3.27
C ARG A 65 13.32 26.90 -2.22
N THR A 66 12.38 26.04 -2.62
CA THR A 66 11.66 25.12 -1.71
C THR A 66 12.41 23.83 -1.45
N ASP A 67 13.25 23.39 -2.41
CA ASP A 67 14.15 22.25 -2.28
C ASP A 67 15.57 22.60 -2.80
N PRO A 68 16.29 23.53 -2.13
CA PRO A 68 17.59 24.03 -2.59
C PRO A 68 18.67 22.95 -2.66
N HIS A 69 18.55 21.91 -1.85
CA HIS A 69 19.49 20.79 -1.79
C HIS A 69 19.09 19.60 -2.66
N ASN A 70 17.98 19.69 -3.41
CA ASN A 70 17.44 18.60 -4.22
C ASN A 70 17.19 17.32 -3.42
N LEU A 71 16.61 17.42 -2.21
CA LEU A 71 16.25 16.31 -1.33
C LEU A 71 15.21 15.37 -1.96
N ARG A 72 14.55 15.78 -3.05
CA ARG A 72 13.82 14.88 -3.96
C ARG A 72 14.67 13.71 -4.45
N ARG A 73 15.97 13.91 -4.64
CA ARG A 73 16.90 12.89 -5.12
C ARG A 73 17.11 11.77 -4.09
N PRO A 74 17.62 12.04 -2.87
CA PRO A 74 17.74 11.00 -1.85
C PRO A 74 16.39 10.38 -1.48
N ALA A 75 15.30 11.16 -1.43
CA ALA A 75 13.97 10.64 -1.15
C ALA A 75 13.49 9.64 -2.22
N LEU A 76 13.67 9.96 -3.51
CA LEU A 76 13.32 9.03 -4.58
C LEU A 76 14.19 7.77 -4.56
N ARG A 77 15.50 7.91 -4.28
CA ARG A 77 16.41 6.75 -4.15
C ARG A 77 15.96 5.83 -3.03
N LEU A 78 15.56 6.38 -1.88
CA LEU A 78 15.04 5.61 -0.76
C LEU A 78 13.78 4.88 -1.18
N PHE A 79 12.77 5.63 -1.64
CA PHE A 79 11.48 5.08 -2.04
C PHE A 79 11.61 3.93 -3.05
N THR A 80 12.35 4.15 -4.14
CA THR A 80 12.52 3.13 -5.19
C THR A 80 13.30 1.91 -4.73
N SER A 81 14.17 2.06 -3.72
CA SER A 81 14.92 0.94 -3.15
C SER A 81 14.07 0.08 -2.24
N LEU A 82 13.07 0.67 -1.57
CA LEU A 82 12.16 -0.02 -0.67
C LEU A 82 11.05 -0.79 -1.39
N LEU A 83 10.69 -0.41 -2.63
CA LEU A 83 9.63 -1.08 -3.39
C LEU A 83 9.84 -2.61 -3.46
N PRO A 84 8.82 -3.43 -3.12
CA PRO A 84 8.93 -4.88 -3.20
C PRO A 84 9.20 -5.35 -4.63
N LYS A 85 9.88 -6.49 -4.74
CA LYS A 85 10.05 -7.15 -6.04
C LYS A 85 8.67 -7.57 -6.58
N GLY A 86 8.42 -7.30 -7.85
CA GLY A 86 7.16 -7.66 -8.53
C GLY A 86 6.10 -6.56 -8.53
N THR A 87 6.21 -5.54 -7.68
CA THR A 87 5.47 -4.27 -7.82
C THR A 87 5.71 -3.69 -9.21
N ARG A 88 4.73 -3.01 -9.80
CA ARG A 88 4.92 -2.22 -11.02
C ARG A 88 5.20 -0.78 -10.61
N ALA A 89 6.24 -0.16 -11.17
CA ALA A 89 6.54 1.22 -10.84
C ALA A 89 7.14 2.01 -11.99
N GLY A 90 6.97 3.34 -11.94
CA GLY A 90 7.56 4.29 -12.88
C GLY A 90 7.69 5.69 -12.24
N VAL A 91 8.58 6.50 -12.80
CA VAL A 91 8.83 7.86 -12.31
C VAL A 91 8.76 8.84 -13.47
N TRP A 92 8.02 9.92 -13.28
CA TRP A 92 7.90 11.03 -14.20
C TRP A 92 8.39 12.31 -13.55
N THR A 93 9.09 13.12 -14.32
CA THR A 93 9.39 14.51 -13.96
C THR A 93 8.56 15.44 -14.83
N PHE A 94 8.17 16.59 -14.28
CA PHE A 94 7.36 17.54 -15.03
C PHE A 94 7.71 18.99 -14.70
N GLY A 95 7.63 19.81 -15.73
CA GLY A 95 7.58 21.27 -15.66
C GLY A 95 6.63 21.72 -16.76
N GLN A 96 7.16 22.33 -17.82
CA GLN A 96 6.41 22.62 -19.04
C GLN A 96 6.02 21.34 -19.78
N TRP A 97 6.93 20.36 -19.77
CA TRP A 97 6.78 19.07 -20.42
C TRP A 97 6.94 17.95 -19.39
N THR A 98 6.22 16.86 -19.62
CA THR A 98 6.37 15.62 -18.86
C THR A 98 7.39 14.70 -19.50
N ASN A 99 8.33 14.21 -18.70
CA ASN A 99 9.32 13.23 -19.10
C ASN A 99 9.23 11.98 -18.22
N MET A 100 9.30 10.80 -18.83
CA MET A 100 9.39 9.54 -18.09
C MET A 100 10.84 9.31 -17.68
N LEU A 101 11.19 9.73 -16.47
CA LEU A 101 12.54 9.61 -15.91
C LEU A 101 12.94 8.14 -15.70
N VAL A 102 12.02 7.34 -15.15
CA VAL A 102 12.21 5.90 -14.97
C VAL A 102 11.09 5.18 -15.70
N LYS A 103 11.47 4.32 -16.65
CA LYS A 103 10.51 3.54 -17.43
C LYS A 103 9.60 2.72 -16.53
N HIS A 104 8.29 2.82 -16.78
CA HIS A 104 7.29 1.99 -16.11
C HIS A 104 7.52 0.50 -16.38
N GLY A 105 7.52 -0.32 -15.34
CA GLY A 105 7.72 -1.76 -15.46
C GLY A 105 7.74 -2.49 -14.12
N PRO A 106 7.93 -3.82 -14.12
CA PRO A 106 8.10 -4.57 -12.88
C PRO A 106 9.39 -4.16 -12.17
N VAL A 107 9.30 -4.03 -10.85
CA VAL A 107 10.42 -3.74 -9.96
C VAL A 107 11.24 -5.02 -9.78
N ASP A 108 12.45 -4.99 -10.31
CA ASP A 108 13.53 -5.95 -10.10
C ASP A 108 14.83 -5.22 -9.74
N ALA A 109 15.91 -5.96 -9.51
CA ALA A 109 17.21 -5.35 -9.16
C ALA A 109 17.70 -4.36 -10.24
N ALA A 110 17.55 -4.71 -11.51
CA ALA A 110 17.97 -3.84 -12.62
C ALA A 110 17.13 -2.57 -12.72
N TRP A 111 15.83 -2.66 -12.42
CA TRP A 111 14.93 -1.52 -12.34
C TRP A 111 15.32 -0.60 -11.19
N LYS A 112 15.57 -1.16 -9.99
CA LYS A 112 16.01 -0.38 -8.82
C LYS A 112 17.33 0.34 -9.11
N ASP A 113 18.30 -0.34 -9.72
CA ASP A 113 19.59 0.25 -10.11
C ASP A 113 19.42 1.42 -11.09
N ARG A 114 18.56 1.27 -12.11
CA ARG A 114 18.24 2.34 -13.06
C ARG A 114 17.56 3.51 -12.34
N ALA A 115 16.58 3.24 -11.48
CA ALA A 115 15.85 4.25 -10.75
C ALA A 115 16.77 5.07 -9.83
N ARG A 116 17.69 4.40 -9.11
CA ARG A 116 18.68 5.08 -8.26
C ARG A 116 19.59 6.01 -9.05
N LYS A 117 20.07 5.57 -10.22
CA LYS A 117 20.91 6.41 -11.10
C LYS A 117 20.12 7.59 -11.67
N ALA A 118 18.92 7.34 -12.18
CA ALA A 118 18.05 8.35 -12.78
C ALA A 118 17.62 9.42 -11.76
N ALA A 119 17.49 9.07 -10.47
CA ALA A 119 17.24 10.06 -9.41
C ALA A 119 18.29 11.18 -9.38
N GLY A 120 19.55 10.91 -9.78
CA GLY A 120 20.59 11.92 -9.89
C GLY A 120 20.36 12.96 -10.99
N GLU A 121 19.45 12.70 -11.94
CA GLU A 121 19.13 13.59 -13.07
C GLU A 121 18.05 14.62 -12.72
N ILE A 122 17.34 14.44 -11.61
CA ILE A 122 16.30 15.39 -11.15
C ILE A 122 16.94 16.76 -10.93
N SER A 123 16.36 17.81 -11.49
CA SER A 123 16.86 19.17 -11.35
C SER A 123 15.70 20.15 -11.09
N SER A 124 16.01 21.44 -11.02
CA SER A 124 15.03 22.53 -10.86
C SER A 124 15.13 23.51 -12.03
N LEU A 125 15.31 22.97 -13.24
CA LEU A 125 15.54 23.73 -14.47
C LEU A 125 14.27 23.83 -15.35
N GLY A 126 13.19 23.18 -14.97
CA GLY A 126 11.92 23.24 -15.68
C GLY A 126 11.31 24.63 -15.60
N LEU A 127 10.73 25.07 -16.72
CA LEU A 127 9.79 26.20 -16.73
C LEU A 127 8.41 25.66 -16.40
N TYR A 128 7.55 26.47 -15.78
CA TYR A 128 6.15 26.12 -15.52
C TYR A 128 5.95 24.85 -14.67
N THR A 129 4.71 24.58 -14.31
CA THR A 129 4.27 23.48 -13.45
C THR A 129 3.00 22.85 -14.03
N ASN A 130 3.18 22.03 -15.07
CA ASN A 130 2.08 21.44 -15.84
C ASN A 130 1.52 20.16 -15.19
N ILE A 131 0.80 20.33 -14.09
CA ILE A 131 0.15 19.25 -13.35
C ILE A 131 -0.86 18.49 -14.25
N GLU A 132 -1.59 19.20 -15.12
CA GLU A 132 -2.56 18.59 -16.03
C GLU A 132 -1.88 17.55 -16.96
N ASP A 133 -0.79 17.94 -17.64
CA ASP A 133 -0.10 17.08 -18.60
C ASP A 133 0.51 15.84 -17.94
N VAL A 134 1.13 16.01 -16.77
CA VAL A 134 1.76 14.87 -16.07
C VAL A 134 0.71 13.89 -15.56
N LEU A 135 -0.42 14.36 -15.01
CA LEU A 135 -1.51 13.48 -14.58
C LEU A 135 -2.05 12.69 -15.76
N ARG A 136 -2.25 13.31 -16.93
CA ARG A 136 -2.73 12.62 -18.14
C ARG A 136 -1.72 11.60 -18.65
N ARG A 137 -0.45 11.98 -18.79
CA ARG A 137 0.59 11.13 -19.38
C ARG A 137 1.04 10.01 -18.47
N ALA A 138 1.06 10.22 -17.16
CA ALA A 138 1.41 9.16 -16.23
C ALA A 138 0.28 8.14 -16.03
N THR A 139 -0.95 8.43 -16.48
CA THR A 139 -2.12 7.55 -16.32
C THR A 139 -2.79 7.22 -17.65
N TRP A 140 -2.01 7.25 -18.75
CA TRP A 140 -2.50 7.07 -20.12
C TRP A 140 -3.12 5.69 -20.38
N ASP A 141 -2.64 4.67 -19.70
CA ASP A 141 -3.04 3.26 -19.77
C ASP A 141 -4.09 2.87 -18.71
N TRP A 142 -4.32 3.73 -17.71
CA TRP A 142 -5.36 3.53 -16.69
C TRP A 142 -6.71 4.08 -17.16
N LYS A 143 -7.47 3.26 -17.88
CA LYS A 143 -8.78 3.65 -18.47
C LYS A 143 -10.01 3.15 -17.72
N ARG A 144 -9.86 2.06 -16.98
CA ARG A 144 -10.93 1.37 -16.23
C ARG A 144 -10.33 0.74 -14.98
N PRO A 145 -11.12 0.46 -13.92
CA PRO A 145 -10.62 -0.25 -12.75
C PRO A 145 -10.05 -1.61 -13.14
N ASP A 146 -9.06 -2.05 -12.40
CA ASP A 146 -8.44 -3.36 -12.57
C ASP A 146 -8.33 -4.03 -11.21
N ALA A 147 -9.15 -5.04 -10.96
CA ALA A 147 -9.16 -5.75 -9.69
C ALA A 147 -7.84 -6.49 -9.41
N ALA A 148 -6.98 -6.70 -10.43
CA ALA A 148 -5.66 -7.30 -10.27
C ALA A 148 -4.57 -6.26 -9.96
N SER A 149 -4.89 -4.97 -9.88
CA SER A 149 -3.90 -3.92 -9.63
C SER A 149 -4.39 -2.83 -8.69
N ARG A 150 -3.63 -2.56 -7.63
CA ARG A 150 -3.82 -1.39 -6.76
C ARG A 150 -3.01 -0.23 -7.33
N ARG A 151 -3.67 0.85 -7.73
CA ARG A 151 -3.05 1.95 -8.47
C ARG A 151 -2.84 3.15 -7.58
N SER A 152 -1.58 3.50 -7.34
CA SER A 152 -1.21 4.65 -6.52
C SER A 152 -0.39 5.64 -7.35
N LEU A 153 -0.83 6.90 -7.34
CA LEU A 153 -0.13 8.03 -7.94
C LEU A 153 0.39 8.91 -6.81
N ILE A 154 1.70 9.15 -6.75
CA ILE A 154 2.32 10.04 -5.75
C ILE A 154 2.75 11.31 -6.48
N LEU A 155 2.10 12.44 -6.18
CA LEU A 155 2.37 13.74 -6.77
C LEU A 155 3.14 14.61 -5.78
N LEU A 156 4.31 15.10 -6.18
CA LEU A 156 5.15 16.00 -5.41
C LEU A 156 5.32 17.33 -6.16
N THR A 157 4.88 18.44 -5.56
CA THR A 157 5.00 19.78 -6.14
C THR A 157 5.06 20.87 -5.07
N ASP A 158 5.64 22.02 -5.39
CA ASP A 158 5.62 23.21 -4.53
C ASP A 158 4.75 24.35 -5.08
N GLY A 159 4.11 24.14 -6.23
CA GLY A 159 3.59 25.24 -7.04
C GLY A 159 2.11 25.12 -7.37
N LEU A 160 1.60 26.20 -7.94
CA LEU A 160 0.28 26.26 -8.55
C LEU A 160 0.29 25.56 -9.91
N VAL A 161 -0.90 25.28 -10.45
CA VAL A 161 -1.03 24.94 -11.86
C VAL A 161 -0.59 26.14 -12.69
N ASP A 162 0.57 26.00 -13.34
CA ASP A 162 1.15 27.03 -14.19
C ASP A 162 1.57 26.38 -15.50
N ILE A 163 0.92 26.72 -16.61
CA ILE A 163 1.19 26.14 -17.93
C ILE A 163 1.56 27.19 -18.98
N ALA A 164 1.25 28.45 -18.70
CA ALA A 164 1.50 29.58 -19.58
C ALA A 164 1.56 30.88 -18.77
N LYS A 165 2.12 31.94 -19.37
CA LYS A 165 2.12 33.28 -18.76
C LYS A 165 0.72 33.85 -18.52
N ASN A 166 -0.27 33.35 -19.26
CA ASN A 166 -1.65 33.83 -19.20
C ASN A 166 -2.40 33.17 -18.02
N PRO A 167 -2.81 33.93 -16.99
CA PRO A 167 -3.51 33.36 -15.84
C PRO A 167 -4.82 32.65 -16.20
N ALA A 168 -5.49 33.07 -17.28
CA ALA A 168 -6.72 32.42 -17.72
C ALA A 168 -6.49 30.99 -18.24
N GLU A 169 -5.33 30.74 -18.87
CA GLU A 169 -4.96 29.39 -19.33
C GLU A 169 -4.63 28.47 -18.15
N ASN A 170 -3.97 29.02 -17.12
CA ASN A 170 -3.67 28.33 -15.87
C ASN A 170 -4.96 27.96 -15.12
N ALA A 171 -5.90 28.90 -15.00
CA ALA A 171 -7.21 28.64 -14.40
C ALA A 171 -8.00 27.57 -15.18
N ALA A 172 -8.04 27.66 -16.51
CA ALA A 172 -8.71 26.67 -17.35
C ALA A 172 -8.06 25.26 -17.24
N SER A 173 -6.74 25.19 -17.08
CA SER A 173 -6.01 23.95 -16.81
C SER A 173 -6.41 23.34 -15.46
N ARG A 174 -6.42 24.15 -14.40
CA ARG A 174 -6.90 23.74 -13.08
C ARG A 174 -8.34 23.23 -13.12
N GLU A 175 -9.23 23.92 -13.83
CA GLU A 175 -10.62 23.48 -14.02
C GLU A 175 -10.72 22.14 -14.76
N ARG A 176 -9.90 21.91 -15.79
CA ARG A 176 -9.85 20.60 -16.48
C ARG A 176 -9.32 19.50 -15.58
N ILE A 177 -8.38 19.79 -14.68
CA ILE A 177 -7.92 18.80 -13.70
C ILE A 177 -9.09 18.35 -12.83
N VAL A 178 -9.88 19.29 -12.31
CA VAL A 178 -11.01 19.00 -11.43
C VAL A 178 -12.19 18.34 -12.18
N ASN A 179 -12.53 18.84 -13.36
CA ASN A 179 -13.77 18.46 -14.04
C ASN A 179 -13.63 17.31 -15.05
N ASP A 180 -12.40 17.00 -15.48
CA ASP A 180 -12.13 15.92 -16.45
C ASP A 180 -11.12 14.90 -15.89
N VAL A 181 -9.92 15.35 -15.48
CA VAL A 181 -8.86 14.43 -15.06
C VAL A 181 -9.25 13.67 -13.80
N LEU A 182 -9.70 14.36 -12.76
CA LEU A 182 -10.05 13.75 -11.47
C LEU A 182 -11.17 12.70 -11.60
N PRO A 183 -12.32 12.97 -12.26
CA PRO A 183 -13.34 11.95 -12.51
C PRO A 183 -12.79 10.72 -13.24
N ARG A 184 -11.89 10.91 -14.21
CA ARG A 184 -11.23 9.79 -14.92
C ARG A 184 -10.34 8.97 -13.99
N LEU A 185 -9.60 9.60 -13.08
CA LEU A 185 -8.77 8.91 -12.08
C LEU A 185 -9.63 8.08 -11.12
N GLN A 186 -10.73 8.66 -10.62
CA GLN A 186 -11.70 7.94 -9.78
C GLN A 186 -12.30 6.74 -10.51
N GLN A 187 -12.77 6.95 -11.74
CA GLN A 187 -13.32 5.87 -12.57
C GLN A 187 -12.30 4.78 -12.90
N ALA A 188 -11.01 5.09 -12.90
CA ALA A 188 -9.95 4.11 -13.13
C ALA A 188 -9.47 3.43 -11.83
N GLY A 189 -10.06 3.75 -10.67
CA GLY A 189 -9.66 3.20 -9.37
C GLY A 189 -8.26 3.64 -8.95
N VAL A 190 -7.86 4.86 -9.29
CA VAL A 190 -6.55 5.42 -8.95
C VAL A 190 -6.65 6.17 -7.63
N THR A 191 -5.74 5.89 -6.71
CA THR A 191 -5.54 6.65 -5.47
C THR A 191 -4.43 7.66 -5.66
N VAL A 192 -4.71 8.95 -5.48
CA VAL A 192 -3.73 10.04 -5.62
C VAL A 192 -3.26 10.48 -4.25
N HIS A 193 -1.99 10.31 -3.97
CA HIS A 193 -1.32 10.89 -2.82
C HIS A 193 -0.59 12.15 -3.25
N ALA A 194 -0.78 13.25 -2.54
CA ALA A 194 -0.22 14.54 -2.90
C ALA A 194 0.64 15.10 -1.77
N ILE A 195 1.81 15.61 -2.13
CA ILE A 195 2.76 16.21 -1.21
C ILE A 195 3.03 17.63 -1.69
N ALA A 196 2.66 18.59 -0.84
CA ALA A 196 2.99 20.00 -0.99
C ALA A 196 4.34 20.30 -0.33
N LEU A 197 5.32 20.76 -1.11
CA LEU A 197 6.65 21.13 -0.63
C LEU A 197 6.74 22.57 -0.11
N SER A 198 5.65 23.34 -0.19
CA SER A 198 5.57 24.70 0.33
C SER A 198 4.14 25.13 0.59
N SER A 199 3.97 26.15 1.43
CA SER A 199 2.69 26.84 1.63
C SER A 199 2.23 27.67 0.42
N GLU A 200 3.08 27.86 -0.59
CA GLU A 200 2.74 28.54 -1.85
C GLU A 200 2.13 27.58 -2.90
N SER A 201 2.04 26.29 -2.59
CA SER A 201 1.42 25.28 -3.46
C SER A 201 -0.11 25.42 -3.52
N ASP A 202 -0.71 24.82 -4.55
CA ASP A 202 -2.19 24.73 -4.68
C ASP A 202 -2.74 23.66 -3.73
N ALA A 203 -2.61 23.89 -2.42
CA ALA A 203 -3.02 22.96 -1.38
C ALA A 203 -4.49 22.51 -1.56
N ASP A 204 -5.38 23.43 -1.94
CA ASP A 204 -6.78 23.14 -2.20
C ASP A 204 -6.96 22.10 -3.31
N LEU A 205 -6.26 22.26 -4.45
CA LEU A 205 -6.31 21.29 -5.54
C LEU A 205 -5.74 19.94 -5.12
N LEU A 206 -4.57 19.95 -4.47
CA LEU A 206 -3.87 18.73 -4.05
C LEU A 206 -4.68 17.94 -3.02
N GLN A 207 -5.25 18.62 -2.05
CA GLN A 207 -6.14 18.03 -1.06
C GLN A 207 -7.41 17.50 -1.72
N GLN A 208 -8.00 18.23 -2.68
CA GLN A 208 -9.16 17.77 -3.42
C GLN A 208 -8.88 16.49 -4.22
N LEU A 209 -7.73 16.42 -4.92
CA LEU A 209 -7.31 15.23 -5.65
C LEU A 209 -7.15 14.04 -4.70
N ALA A 210 -6.48 14.23 -3.57
CA ALA A 210 -6.26 13.18 -2.59
C ALA A 210 -7.57 12.69 -1.96
N ALA A 211 -8.37 13.59 -1.39
CA ALA A 211 -9.62 13.25 -0.73
C ALA A 211 -10.60 12.55 -1.68
N ALA A 212 -10.77 13.07 -2.90
CA ALA A 212 -11.69 12.49 -3.87
C ALA A 212 -11.27 11.10 -4.38
N THR A 213 -10.00 10.73 -4.26
CA THR A 213 -9.46 9.43 -4.69
C THR A 213 -9.11 8.50 -3.53
N GLY A 214 -9.44 8.88 -2.30
CA GLY A 214 -9.10 8.11 -1.10
C GLY A 214 -7.59 8.08 -0.80
N GLY A 215 -6.83 9.04 -1.32
CA GLY A 215 -5.40 9.18 -1.07
C GLY A 215 -5.10 10.09 0.13
N TRP A 216 -3.82 10.45 0.26
CA TRP A 216 -3.33 11.23 1.39
C TRP A 216 -2.72 12.54 0.89
N PHE A 217 -3.02 13.63 1.59
CA PHE A 217 -2.42 14.94 1.37
C PHE A 217 -1.53 15.30 2.57
N GLU A 218 -0.30 15.73 2.28
CA GLU A 218 0.65 16.20 3.28
C GLU A 218 1.30 17.49 2.80
N THR A 219 1.48 18.45 3.71
CA THR A 219 2.30 19.65 3.50
C THR A 219 3.54 19.57 4.35
N ILE A 220 4.71 19.87 3.77
CA ILE A 220 5.95 20.03 4.53
C ILE A 220 6.46 21.46 4.45
N GLU A 221 6.90 22.00 5.59
CA GLU A 221 7.46 23.34 5.69
C GLU A 221 8.92 23.40 5.21
N SER A 222 9.65 22.27 5.32
CA SER A 222 11.03 22.12 4.86
C SER A 222 11.22 20.76 4.17
N ALA A 223 12.02 20.76 3.11
CA ALA A 223 12.43 19.55 2.41
C ALA A 223 13.28 18.60 3.28
N ASP A 224 13.81 19.04 4.44
CA ASP A 224 14.63 18.21 5.34
C ASP A 224 13.92 16.94 5.84
N GLY A 225 12.58 16.95 5.88
CA GLY A 225 11.75 15.80 6.25
C GLY A 225 11.27 14.94 5.07
N LEU A 226 11.68 15.24 3.84
CA LEU A 226 11.13 14.64 2.63
C LEU A 226 11.39 13.13 2.56
N GLU A 227 12.57 12.65 2.95
CA GLU A 227 12.87 11.21 2.97
C GLU A 227 11.97 10.45 3.94
N ARG A 228 11.72 11.01 5.13
CA ARG A 228 10.83 10.42 6.13
C ARG A 228 9.39 10.40 5.63
N LEU A 229 8.97 11.44 4.93
CA LEU A 229 7.66 11.44 4.28
C LEU A 229 7.55 10.37 3.19
N PHE A 230 8.57 10.22 2.34
CA PHE A 230 8.59 9.14 1.34
C PHE A 230 8.60 7.74 1.96
N LEU A 231 9.23 7.55 3.13
CA LEU A 231 9.11 6.31 3.91
C LEU A 231 7.68 6.07 4.36
N ARG A 232 7.01 7.07 4.96
CA ARG A 232 5.58 6.96 5.35
C ARG A 232 4.68 6.67 4.15
N MET A 233 4.94 7.32 3.02
CA MET A 233 4.24 7.07 1.75
C MET A 233 4.43 5.63 1.27
N PHE A 234 5.65 5.13 1.35
CA PHE A 234 5.96 3.75 1.01
C PHE A 234 5.20 2.76 1.89
N GLU A 235 5.17 2.98 3.21
CA GLU A 235 4.45 2.12 4.16
C GLU A 235 2.94 2.09 3.84
N LYS A 236 2.35 3.22 3.44
CA LYS A 236 0.94 3.30 3.02
C LYS A 236 0.67 2.55 1.71
N VAL A 237 1.57 2.64 0.73
CA VAL A 237 1.32 2.16 -0.63
C VAL A 237 1.70 0.69 -0.82
N SER A 238 2.78 0.23 -0.18
CA SER A 238 3.38 -1.08 -0.48
C SER A 238 2.92 -2.22 0.43
N LYS A 239 2.22 -1.92 1.54
CA LYS A 239 1.82 -2.88 2.59
C LYS A 239 2.98 -3.80 3.01
N ALA A 240 4.22 -3.30 3.03
CA ALA A 240 5.38 -4.09 3.38
C ALA A 240 5.31 -4.53 4.85
N ASP A 241 5.61 -5.81 5.11
CA ASP A 241 5.69 -6.35 6.46
C ASP A 241 6.94 -5.79 7.15
N THR A 242 6.80 -5.43 8.43
CA THR A 242 7.90 -4.90 9.24
C THR A 242 8.04 -5.66 10.54
N LEU A 243 9.27 -5.71 11.06
CA LEU A 243 9.57 -6.22 12.39
C LEU A 243 9.85 -5.05 13.35
N PRO A 244 9.44 -5.16 14.61
CA PRO A 244 9.74 -4.14 15.61
C PRO A 244 11.24 -4.07 15.86
N LEU A 245 11.75 -2.84 15.92
CA LEU A 245 13.14 -2.54 16.25
C LEU A 245 13.17 -1.86 17.62
N THR A 246 13.87 -2.44 18.59
CA THR A 246 14.03 -1.87 19.95
C THR A 246 15.50 -1.76 20.27
N ASP A 247 15.99 -0.57 20.61
CA ASP A 247 17.41 -0.30 20.83
C ASP A 247 18.31 -0.80 19.69
N ASN A 248 17.85 -0.60 18.44
CA ASN A 248 18.50 -1.11 17.22
C ASN A 248 18.68 -2.65 17.19
N LYS A 249 17.86 -3.39 17.93
CA LYS A 249 17.79 -4.85 17.93
C LYS A 249 16.48 -5.35 17.36
N VAL A 250 16.55 -6.46 16.63
CA VAL A 250 15.38 -7.14 16.07
C VAL A 250 15.56 -8.65 16.17
N ASN A 251 14.47 -9.37 16.45
CA ASN A 251 14.45 -10.82 16.42
C ASN A 251 13.89 -11.29 15.08
N ILE A 252 14.67 -12.11 14.37
CA ILE A 252 14.29 -12.70 13.08
C ILE A 252 14.08 -14.20 13.27
N ASP A 253 13.03 -14.75 12.67
CA ASP A 253 12.76 -16.19 12.69
C ASP A 253 12.94 -16.84 11.30
N ASN A 254 12.78 -18.16 11.25
CA ASN A 254 12.98 -18.95 10.03
C ASN A 254 11.91 -18.76 8.93
N SER A 255 10.86 -17.99 9.20
CA SER A 255 9.84 -17.67 8.19
C SER A 255 10.25 -16.50 7.29
N ILE A 256 11.29 -15.76 7.68
CA ILE A 256 11.77 -14.58 6.95
C ILE A 256 12.72 -15.02 5.83
N HIS A 257 12.34 -14.72 4.58
CA HIS A 257 13.13 -15.01 3.38
C HIS A 257 14.10 -13.89 3.02
N GLU A 258 13.77 -12.66 3.40
CA GLU A 258 14.60 -11.48 3.17
C GLU A 258 14.32 -10.46 4.28
N ALA A 259 15.36 -9.82 4.80
CA ALA A 259 15.25 -8.71 5.74
C ALA A 259 16.04 -7.52 5.21
N THR A 260 15.40 -6.36 5.12
CA THR A 260 16.01 -5.09 4.75
C THR A 260 16.00 -4.16 5.96
N PHE A 261 17.19 -3.82 6.45
CA PHE A 261 17.39 -2.84 7.51
C PHE A 261 17.56 -1.45 6.88
N LEU A 262 16.66 -0.53 7.20
CA LEU A 262 16.80 0.90 6.91
C LEU A 262 17.34 1.60 8.15
N VAL A 263 18.51 2.22 8.00
CA VAL A 263 19.22 2.89 9.08
C VAL A 263 19.48 4.33 8.67
N PHE A 264 18.79 5.29 9.29
CA PHE A 264 19.06 6.71 9.03
C PHE A 264 20.38 7.13 9.65
N ARG A 265 21.10 8.00 8.94
CA ARG A 265 22.44 8.49 9.31
C ARG A 265 22.38 9.99 9.56
N LYS A 266 23.14 10.45 10.55
CA LYS A 266 23.38 11.88 10.78
C LYS A 266 24.75 12.23 10.20
N PRO A 267 24.94 13.48 9.73
CA PRO A 267 26.26 13.93 9.29
C PRO A 267 27.30 13.73 10.40
N GLY A 268 28.41 13.05 10.08
CA GLY A 268 29.47 12.75 11.03
C GLY A 268 29.24 11.52 11.92
N SER A 269 28.14 10.79 11.79
CA SER A 269 27.94 9.52 12.51
C SER A 269 28.97 8.47 12.09
N PRO A 270 29.39 7.57 13.00
CA PRO A 270 30.21 6.41 12.65
C PRO A 270 29.56 5.56 11.56
N SER A 271 30.37 4.86 10.76
CA SER A 271 29.87 3.89 9.79
C SER A 271 29.02 2.82 10.48
N THR A 272 27.85 2.57 9.92
CA THR A 272 26.97 1.49 10.38
C THR A 272 27.68 0.14 10.25
N THR A 273 27.49 -0.71 11.25
CA THR A 273 27.88 -2.12 11.19
C THR A 273 26.75 -2.97 11.74
N VAL A 274 26.71 -4.24 11.37
CA VAL A 274 25.67 -5.18 11.80
C VAL A 274 26.34 -6.34 12.51
N THR A 275 25.77 -6.73 13.66
CA THR A 275 26.12 -7.95 14.37
C THR A 275 25.01 -8.98 14.15
N ALA A 276 25.38 -10.11 13.56
CA ALA A 276 24.48 -11.24 13.31
C ALA A 276 24.28 -12.09 14.58
N PRO A 277 23.29 -13.01 14.61
CA PRO A 277 22.99 -13.84 15.78
C PRO A 277 24.13 -14.74 16.26
N ASP A 278 25.06 -15.10 15.38
CA ASP A 278 26.24 -15.89 15.71
C ASP A 278 27.38 -15.04 16.33
N GLY A 279 27.16 -13.74 16.49
CA GLY A 279 28.12 -12.78 17.01
C GLY A 279 29.10 -12.24 15.96
N SER A 280 29.02 -12.70 14.70
CA SER A 280 29.83 -12.13 13.63
C SER A 280 29.41 -10.69 13.33
N ARG A 281 30.39 -9.83 13.07
CA ARG A 281 30.17 -8.42 12.77
C ARG A 281 30.66 -8.09 11.36
N PHE A 282 29.87 -7.34 10.62
CA PHE A 282 30.22 -6.90 9.28
C PHE A 282 29.79 -5.45 9.03
N GLY A 283 30.37 -4.85 7.99
CA GLY A 283 30.07 -3.51 7.51
C GLY A 283 30.24 -3.45 6.01
N GLN A 284 30.01 -2.29 5.40
CA GLN A 284 30.04 -2.10 3.94
C GLN A 284 31.33 -2.61 3.27
N GLN A 285 32.49 -2.50 3.93
CA GLN A 285 33.78 -2.94 3.37
C GLN A 285 33.97 -4.46 3.33
N GLN A 286 33.20 -5.21 4.12
CA GLN A 286 33.30 -6.65 4.25
C GLN A 286 31.91 -7.26 4.29
N LEU A 287 31.33 -7.50 3.12
CA LEU A 287 29.98 -8.05 3.00
C LEU A 287 30.02 -9.59 2.99
N PRO A 288 29.30 -10.25 3.90
CA PRO A 288 29.07 -11.70 3.82
C PRO A 288 28.28 -12.07 2.56
N ALA A 289 28.33 -13.34 2.18
CA ALA A 289 27.51 -13.85 1.08
C ALA A 289 26.02 -13.67 1.38
N GLY A 290 25.24 -13.24 0.37
CA GLY A 290 23.79 -13.02 0.52
C GLY A 290 23.41 -11.67 1.14
N VAL A 291 24.38 -10.81 1.45
CA VAL A 291 24.16 -9.44 1.93
C VAL A 291 24.39 -8.45 0.79
N GLU A 292 23.41 -7.58 0.57
CA GLU A 292 23.53 -6.41 -0.30
C GLU A 292 23.48 -5.15 0.57
N TRP A 293 24.43 -4.24 0.36
CA TRP A 293 24.50 -2.99 1.12
C TRP A 293 24.49 -1.81 0.16
N PHE A 294 23.49 -0.94 0.31
CA PHE A 294 23.44 0.34 -0.35
C PHE A 294 23.62 1.46 0.68
N GLU A 295 24.74 2.16 0.57
CA GLU A 295 25.04 3.33 1.40
C GLU A 295 24.69 4.60 0.62
N ASP A 296 23.92 5.48 1.25
CA ASP A 296 23.67 6.84 0.82
C ASP A 296 24.19 7.82 1.88
N GLU A 297 24.19 9.12 1.59
CA GLU A 297 24.68 10.13 2.53
C GLU A 297 23.83 10.19 3.81
N ARG A 298 22.53 9.87 3.70
CA ARG A 298 21.54 10.03 4.77
C ARG A 298 21.00 8.73 5.35
N TYR A 299 21.29 7.58 4.74
CA TYR A 299 20.83 6.29 5.24
C TYR A 299 21.65 5.13 4.67
N ASP A 300 21.59 4.00 5.36
CA ASP A 300 22.00 2.69 4.85
C ASP A 300 20.78 1.82 4.60
N LEU A 301 20.83 1.04 3.51
CA LEU A 301 19.93 -0.07 3.24
C LEU A 301 20.74 -1.36 3.21
N ILE A 302 20.52 -2.22 4.19
CA ILE A 302 21.21 -3.51 4.31
C ILE A 302 20.19 -4.60 4.06
N THR A 303 20.30 -5.32 2.96
CA THR A 303 19.39 -6.42 2.61
C THR A 303 20.10 -7.75 2.79
N VAL A 304 19.54 -8.61 3.64
CA VAL A 304 20.04 -9.95 3.94
C VAL A 304 19.05 -10.97 3.41
N LYS A 305 19.50 -11.81 2.47
CA LYS A 305 18.71 -12.92 1.94
C LYS A 305 18.84 -14.14 2.83
N ASN A 306 17.72 -14.78 3.16
CA ASN A 306 17.60 -15.91 4.08
C ASN A 306 18.39 -15.67 5.38
N PRO A 307 18.07 -14.60 6.13
CA PRO A 307 18.81 -14.26 7.35
C PRO A 307 18.76 -15.40 8.37
N PRO A 308 19.89 -15.77 8.99
CA PRO A 308 19.89 -16.66 10.15
C PRO A 308 18.92 -16.19 11.26
N PRO A 309 18.17 -17.12 11.89
CA PRO A 309 17.27 -16.77 12.97
C PRO A 309 18.03 -16.32 14.23
N GLY A 310 17.44 -15.41 14.99
CA GLY A 310 17.96 -14.92 16.26
C GLY A 310 17.93 -13.39 16.38
N GLU A 311 18.58 -12.88 17.42
CA GLU A 311 18.70 -11.44 17.65
C GLU A 311 19.79 -10.85 16.75
N TRP A 312 19.40 -9.89 15.92
CA TRP A 312 20.30 -9.05 15.13
C TRP A 312 20.46 -7.70 15.80
N HIS A 313 21.66 -7.11 15.74
CA HIS A 313 21.94 -5.80 16.31
C HIS A 313 22.58 -4.88 15.27
N ILE A 314 21.95 -3.73 15.05
CA ILE A 314 22.44 -2.66 14.18
C ILE A 314 23.28 -1.70 15.03
N ASN A 315 24.58 -1.66 14.78
CA ASN A 315 25.48 -0.74 15.47
C ASN A 315 25.55 0.58 14.67
N ALA A 316 24.58 1.44 14.95
CA ALA A 316 24.46 2.81 14.43
C ALA A 316 23.78 3.70 15.47
N ASP A 317 23.70 5.00 15.19
CA ASP A 317 22.91 5.91 16.02
C ASP A 317 21.44 5.47 16.06
N LEU A 318 20.79 5.70 17.21
CA LEU A 318 19.35 5.48 17.34
C LEU A 318 18.59 6.56 16.57
N ASP A 319 17.61 6.11 15.79
CA ASP A 319 16.65 6.96 15.10
C ASP A 319 15.27 6.29 15.17
N PRO A 320 14.21 7.01 15.55
CA PRO A 320 12.87 6.45 15.66
C PRO A 320 12.30 5.98 14.32
N ASP A 321 12.87 6.40 13.19
CA ASP A 321 12.46 5.96 11.85
C ASP A 321 13.34 4.85 11.28
N ASN A 322 14.28 4.29 12.05
CA ASN A 322 14.91 3.04 11.66
C ASN A 322 13.83 1.94 11.53
N ARG A 323 13.92 1.15 10.46
CA ARG A 323 12.92 0.11 10.13
C ARG A 323 13.60 -1.19 9.74
N VAL A 324 12.91 -2.29 10.01
CA VAL A 324 13.26 -3.61 9.48
C VAL A 324 12.08 -4.09 8.67
N MET A 325 12.25 -4.13 7.36
CA MET A 325 11.25 -4.63 6.43
C MET A 325 11.56 -6.08 6.09
N VAL A 326 10.54 -6.91 5.93
CA VAL A 326 10.73 -8.34 5.70
C VAL A 326 9.87 -8.87 4.57
N VAL A 327 10.39 -9.91 3.92
CA VAL A 327 9.63 -10.76 3.00
C VAL A 327 9.38 -12.10 3.71
N THR A 328 8.12 -12.44 3.93
CA THR A 328 7.71 -13.68 4.60
C THR A 328 6.50 -14.31 3.92
N ASP A 329 6.31 -15.61 4.15
CA ASP A 329 5.12 -16.34 3.74
C ASP A 329 3.91 -16.09 4.66
N LEU A 330 4.14 -15.53 5.86
CA LEU A 330 3.11 -15.15 6.80
C LEU A 330 2.53 -13.80 6.40
N ARG A 331 1.21 -13.70 6.27
CA ARG A 331 0.53 -12.47 5.85
C ARG A 331 -0.64 -12.18 6.74
N LEU A 332 -0.85 -10.91 7.03
CA LEU A 332 -2.10 -10.41 7.62
C LEU A 332 -2.96 -9.83 6.49
N LYS A 333 -4.08 -10.48 6.19
CA LYS A 333 -5.15 -9.88 5.39
C LYS A 333 -6.13 -9.20 6.33
N ASN A 334 -6.45 -7.95 6.07
CA ASN A 334 -7.36 -7.18 6.89
C ASN A 334 -8.25 -6.25 6.06
N THR A 335 -9.34 -5.81 6.66
CA THR A 335 -10.17 -4.74 6.08
C THR A 335 -9.29 -3.49 5.91
N GLU A 336 -9.28 -2.92 4.69
CA GLU A 336 -8.63 -1.63 4.45
C GLU A 336 -9.32 -0.54 5.27
N LEU A 337 -8.52 0.21 6.04
CA LEU A 337 -9.03 1.33 6.80
C LEU A 337 -9.15 2.54 5.87
N PRO A 338 -10.32 3.20 5.82
CA PRO A 338 -10.45 4.43 5.06
C PRO A 338 -9.62 5.53 5.73
N ASN A 339 -9.09 6.47 4.93
CA ASN A 339 -8.37 7.63 5.47
C ASN A 339 -9.30 8.57 6.26
N ASP A 340 -10.60 8.58 5.92
CA ASP A 340 -11.62 9.38 6.60
C ASP A 340 -12.68 8.45 7.22
N LEU A 341 -12.97 8.65 8.50
CA LEU A 341 -14.02 7.93 9.21
C LEU A 341 -15.23 8.84 9.43
N SER A 342 -16.40 8.40 8.95
CA SER A 342 -17.66 9.11 9.23
C SER A 342 -18.06 8.92 10.69
N VAL A 343 -18.36 10.02 11.37
CA VAL A 343 -18.84 9.99 12.75
C VAL A 343 -20.13 9.16 12.82
N ASN A 344 -20.22 8.26 13.80
CA ASN A 344 -21.35 7.36 14.06
C ASN A 344 -21.60 6.26 13.01
N GLN A 345 -20.67 6.00 12.08
CA GLN A 345 -20.76 4.84 11.20
C GLN A 345 -19.90 3.69 11.75
N PRO A 346 -20.48 2.53 12.11
CA PRO A 346 -19.68 1.40 12.58
C PRO A 346 -18.81 0.86 11.44
N LEU A 347 -17.50 0.72 11.69
CA LEU A 347 -16.57 0.08 10.77
C LEU A 347 -16.42 -1.40 11.14
N LEU A 348 -16.82 -2.30 10.25
CA LEU A 348 -16.55 -3.73 10.41
C LEU A 348 -15.08 -4.01 10.03
N PHE A 349 -14.25 -4.24 11.04
CA PHE A 349 -12.86 -4.63 10.84
C PHE A 349 -12.71 -6.15 10.93
N THR A 350 -12.08 -6.73 9.91
CA THR A 350 -11.72 -8.15 9.87
C THR A 350 -10.21 -8.27 9.74
N ALA A 351 -9.65 -9.32 10.34
CA ALA A 351 -8.22 -9.63 10.29
C ALA A 351 -8.05 -11.15 10.21
N GLN A 352 -7.18 -11.59 9.31
CA GLN A 352 -6.97 -12.97 8.96
C GLN A 352 -5.48 -13.22 8.73
N LEU A 353 -4.92 -14.20 9.44
CA LEU A 353 -3.55 -14.63 9.20
C LEU A 353 -3.52 -15.75 8.16
N GLU A 354 -2.63 -15.62 7.19
CA GLU A 354 -2.38 -16.63 6.16
C GLU A 354 -0.91 -17.02 6.15
N GLN A 355 -0.63 -18.29 5.85
CA GLN A 355 0.71 -18.77 5.57
C GLN A 355 0.71 -19.49 4.22
N LYS A 356 1.56 -19.04 3.29
CA LYS A 356 1.62 -19.60 1.91
C LYS A 356 0.24 -19.64 1.23
N GLY A 357 -0.56 -18.59 1.44
CA GLY A 357 -1.91 -18.45 0.91
C GLY A 357 -2.98 -19.28 1.61
N ARG A 358 -2.65 -20.00 2.70
CA ARG A 358 -3.62 -20.76 3.48
C ARG A 358 -3.93 -20.06 4.79
N ILE A 359 -5.22 -19.94 5.10
CA ILE A 359 -5.71 -19.38 6.36
C ILE A 359 -5.17 -20.19 7.54
N ILE A 360 -4.65 -19.51 8.55
CA ILE A 360 -4.25 -20.12 9.81
C ILE A 360 -5.46 -20.11 10.75
N ASP A 361 -6.14 -21.26 10.86
CA ASP A 361 -7.35 -21.46 11.68
C ASP A 361 -7.13 -22.37 12.90
N ARG A 362 -5.88 -22.79 13.14
CA ARG A 362 -5.54 -23.73 14.22
C ARG A 362 -5.67 -23.06 15.60
N PRO A 363 -6.55 -23.57 16.50
CA PRO A 363 -6.74 -22.99 17.83
C PRO A 363 -5.44 -22.86 18.64
N ASP A 364 -4.58 -23.88 18.59
CA ASP A 364 -3.30 -23.92 19.31
C ASP A 364 -2.30 -22.86 18.84
N PHE A 365 -2.47 -22.33 17.64
CA PHE A 365 -1.68 -21.20 17.16
C PHE A 365 -2.35 -19.87 17.54
N LEU A 366 -3.66 -19.76 17.32
CA LEU A 366 -4.41 -18.53 17.56
C LEU A 366 -4.38 -18.10 19.03
N GLN A 367 -4.18 -19.02 19.98
CA GLN A 367 -3.99 -18.66 21.40
C GLN A 367 -2.76 -17.77 21.66
N PHE A 368 -1.75 -17.78 20.76
CA PHE A 368 -0.56 -16.95 20.84
C PHE A 368 -0.68 -15.64 20.04
N VAL A 369 -1.80 -15.45 19.34
CA VAL A 369 -2.04 -14.25 18.53
C VAL A 369 -2.80 -13.23 19.37
N LYS A 370 -2.19 -12.07 19.58
CA LYS A 370 -2.86 -10.90 20.16
C LYS A 370 -3.08 -9.86 19.08
N VAL A 371 -4.33 -9.59 18.76
CA VAL A 371 -4.71 -8.49 17.84
C VAL A 371 -5.06 -7.27 18.68
N THR A 372 -4.42 -6.13 18.39
CA THR A 372 -4.72 -4.84 19.02
C THR A 372 -4.98 -3.84 17.91
N LEU A 373 -6.13 -3.15 17.95
CA LEU A 373 -6.44 -2.04 17.07
C LEU A 373 -6.37 -0.76 17.91
N THR A 374 -5.44 0.12 17.58
CA THR A 374 -5.19 1.36 18.33
C THR A 374 -5.38 2.56 17.40
N GLN A 375 -6.16 3.54 17.85
CA GLN A 375 -6.18 4.86 17.21
C GLN A 375 -5.11 5.72 17.86
N VAL A 376 -4.11 6.12 17.09
CA VAL A 376 -3.10 7.09 17.52
C VAL A 376 -3.52 8.43 16.91
N SER A 377 -3.71 9.44 17.77
CA SER A 377 -3.94 10.82 17.32
C SER A 377 -2.59 11.53 17.34
N ASP A 378 -2.20 12.11 16.20
CA ASP A 378 -1.04 13.00 16.11
C ASP A 378 -1.40 14.43 16.60
#